data_AF-A0A4Y6PMQ0-F1
#
_entry.id   AF-A0A4Y6PMQ0-F1
#
_cell.length_a   1.000
_cell.length_b   1.000
_cell.length_c   1.000
_cell.angle_alpha   90.00
_cell.angle_beta   90.00
_cell.angle_gamma   90.00
#
_symmetry.space_group_name_H-M   'P 1'
#
loop_
_entity.id
_entity.type
_entity.pdbx_description
1 polymer ?
#
loop_
_entity_poly.entity_id
_entity_poly.type
_entity_poly.pdbx_seq_one_letter_code
_entity_poly.pdbx_strand_id
1 'polypeptide(L)'
;MTDKIDYEDVDDIIATAERLRADAEDDLTPQELADIGAELGIPAEYVEQARQKLEARRAKQERDAKRREKRRAKIALIAGAVILSAGAIFGLWSYSSLSGLRDAYALVEQQRAQVDNVRDRKAAIERQFEGREPSLEKDAELIGAQNRLRVEIKRLNEAAAHYNRQARGFPASLWTGSEELPEQVEMASTTH
;
A
#
# COMPACT_ATOMS: atom_id res chain seq x y z
N MET A 1 -29.69 39.73 -26.46
CA MET A 1 -30.07 39.11 -25.18
C MET A 1 -29.49 39.98 -24.09
N THR A 2 -30.34 40.68 -23.35
CA THR A 2 -29.92 41.55 -22.25
C THR A 2 -29.65 40.67 -21.05
N ASP A 3 -28.39 40.58 -20.65
CA ASP A 3 -27.98 39.86 -19.45
C ASP A 3 -28.61 40.56 -18.24
N LYS A 4 -29.53 39.88 -17.54
CA LYS A 4 -30.23 40.44 -16.38
C LYS A 4 -29.46 40.03 -15.14
N ILE A 5 -28.93 41.01 -14.42
CA ILE A 5 -28.23 40.82 -13.16
C ILE A 5 -29.27 40.46 -12.09
N ASP A 6 -28.98 39.42 -11.28
CA ASP A 6 -29.84 38.99 -10.18
C ASP A 6 -29.86 40.05 -9.07
N TYR A 7 -31.01 40.23 -8.41
CA TYR A 7 -31.15 41.19 -7.31
C TYR A 7 -30.26 40.84 -6.12
N GLU A 8 -29.98 39.55 -5.89
CA GLU A 8 -29.07 39.09 -4.83
C GLU A 8 -27.60 39.47 -5.10
N ASP A 9 -27.21 39.61 -6.37
CA ASP A 9 -25.84 40.00 -6.75
C ASP A 9 -25.60 41.52 -6.65
N VAL A 10 -26.66 42.34 -6.54
CA VAL A 10 -26.55 43.81 -6.54
C VAL A 10 -25.82 44.32 -5.30
N ASP A 11 -26.12 43.77 -4.13
CA ASP A 11 -25.49 44.18 -2.88
C ASP A 11 -24.00 43.81 -2.86
N ASP A 12 -23.64 42.65 -3.39
CA ASP A 12 -22.25 42.21 -3.56
C ASP A 12 -21.49 43.08 -4.58
N ILE A 13 -22.15 43.51 -5.65
CA ILE A 13 -21.58 44.44 -6.64
C ILE A 13 -21.35 45.82 -6.03
N ILE A 14 -22.31 46.38 -5.29
CA ILE A 14 -22.17 47.69 -4.63
C ILE A 14 -21.08 47.63 -3.56
N ALA A 15 -21.07 46.60 -2.71
CA ALA A 15 -20.03 46.39 -1.71
C ALA A 15 -18.64 46.23 -2.33
N THR A 16 -18.55 45.55 -3.48
CA THR A 16 -17.31 45.43 -4.25
C THR A 16 -16.90 46.76 -4.87
N ALA A 17 -17.84 47.55 -5.39
CA ALA A 17 -17.58 48.85 -5.97
C ALA A 17 -17.13 49.88 -4.92
N GLU A 18 -17.74 49.92 -3.73
CA GLU A 18 -17.31 50.80 -2.64
C GLU A 18 -15.90 50.47 -2.16
N ARG A 19 -15.58 49.17 -2.03
CA ARG A 19 -14.24 48.72 -1.67
C ARG A 19 -13.20 49.08 -2.73
N LEU A 20 -13.50 48.89 -4.01
CA LEU A 20 -12.62 49.31 -5.11
C LEU A 20 -12.42 50.84 -5.14
N ARG A 21 -13.46 51.60 -4.81
CA ARG A 21 -13.36 53.06 -4.72
C ARG A 21 -12.50 53.49 -3.54
N ALA A 22 -12.68 52.90 -2.37
CA ALA A 22 -11.87 53.17 -1.18
C ALA A 22 -10.39 52.83 -1.43
N ASP A 23 -10.11 51.67 -2.04
CA ASP A 23 -8.76 51.26 -2.43
C ASP A 23 -8.15 52.24 -3.45
N ALA A 24 -8.96 52.75 -4.40
CA ALA A 24 -8.52 53.73 -5.38
C ALA A 24 -8.31 55.15 -4.82
N GLU A 25 -8.98 55.50 -3.70
CA GLU A 25 -8.74 56.75 -2.96
C GLU A 25 -7.41 56.71 -2.17
N ASP A 26 -6.90 55.52 -1.82
CA ASP A 26 -5.62 55.32 -1.12
C ASP A 26 -4.40 55.16 -2.05
N ASP A 27 -4.62 55.02 -3.37
CA ASP A 27 -3.56 54.85 -4.37
C ASP A 27 -3.09 56.21 -4.92
N LEU A 28 -1.81 56.54 -4.70
CA LEU A 28 -1.18 57.75 -5.26
C LEU A 28 -1.05 57.64 -6.79
N THR A 29 -1.44 58.71 -7.50
CA THR A 29 -1.18 58.80 -8.94
C THR A 29 0.33 58.90 -9.20
N PRO A 30 0.81 58.52 -10.39
CA PRO A 30 2.22 58.65 -10.76
C PRO A 30 2.74 60.10 -10.63
N GLN A 31 1.85 61.08 -10.81
CA GLN A 31 2.16 62.49 -10.70
C GLN A 31 2.32 62.92 -9.24
N GLU A 32 1.38 62.56 -8.36
CA GLU A 32 1.44 62.85 -6.93
C GLU A 32 2.65 62.19 -6.26
N LEU A 33 3.00 60.98 -6.69
CA LEU A 33 4.18 60.28 -6.21
C LEU A 33 5.49 60.99 -6.64
N ALA A 34 5.52 61.60 -7.82
CA ALA A 34 6.64 62.40 -8.30
C ALA A 34 6.76 63.73 -7.55
N ASP A 35 5.63 64.36 -7.21
CA ASP A 35 5.58 65.60 -6.44
C ASP A 35 6.07 65.38 -5.00
N ILE A 36 5.66 64.27 -4.35
CA ILE A 36 6.19 63.85 -3.03
C ILE A 36 7.69 63.55 -3.11
N GLY A 37 8.14 62.88 -4.18
CA GLY A 37 9.56 62.63 -4.42
C GLY A 37 10.37 63.92 -4.52
N ALA A 38 9.84 64.92 -5.25
CA ALA A 38 10.46 66.23 -5.39
C ALA A 38 10.55 67.00 -4.07
N GLU A 39 9.53 66.93 -3.22
CA GLU A 39 9.53 67.52 -1.87
C GLU A 39 10.62 66.91 -0.96
N LEU A 40 10.90 65.62 -1.12
CA LEU A 40 11.97 64.89 -0.42
C LEU A 40 13.35 65.03 -1.10
N GLY A 41 13.46 65.81 -2.17
CA GLY A 41 14.72 66.02 -2.91
C GLY A 41 15.13 64.85 -3.82
N ILE A 42 14.19 63.97 -4.18
CA ILE A 42 14.41 62.81 -5.04
C ILE A 42 13.99 63.17 -6.48
N PRO A 43 14.90 63.08 -7.48
CA PRO A 43 14.53 63.36 -8.87
C PRO A 43 13.50 62.36 -9.43
N ALA A 44 12.56 62.84 -10.23
CA ALA A 44 11.44 62.05 -10.80
C ALA A 44 11.89 60.79 -11.57
N GLU A 45 13.05 60.84 -12.23
CA GLU A 45 13.63 59.69 -12.92
C GLU A 45 13.91 58.50 -11.99
N TYR A 46 14.30 58.75 -10.74
CA TYR A 46 14.57 57.69 -9.76
C TYR A 46 13.27 57.14 -9.15
N VAL A 47 12.25 57.98 -8.99
CA VAL A 47 10.91 57.55 -8.56
C VAL A 47 10.31 56.59 -9.59
N GLU A 48 10.42 56.92 -10.88
CA GLU A 48 9.91 56.08 -11.96
C GLU A 48 10.69 54.77 -12.12
N GLN A 49 12.03 54.81 -12.03
CA GLN A 49 12.85 53.57 -12.01
C GLN A 49 12.54 52.68 -10.81
N ALA A 50 12.31 53.27 -9.63
CA ALA A 50 11.92 52.53 -8.43
C ALA A 50 10.56 51.86 -8.60
N ARG A 51 9.57 52.56 -9.18
CA ARG A 51 8.24 52.03 -9.51
C ARG A 51 8.33 50.84 -10.46
N GLN A 52 9.02 51.00 -11.60
CA GLN A 52 9.20 49.92 -12.58
C GLN A 52 9.89 48.69 -11.97
N LYS A 53 10.89 48.91 -11.12
CA LYS A 53 11.59 47.82 -10.42
C LYS A 53 10.70 47.14 -9.38
N LEU A 54 9.82 47.88 -8.71
CA LEU A 54 8.85 47.35 -7.76
C LEU A 54 7.78 46.51 -8.47
N GLU A 55 7.23 46.99 -9.59
CA GLU A 55 6.25 46.27 -10.40
C GLU A 55 6.82 44.97 -10.99
N ALA A 56 8.03 45.03 -11.54
CA ALA A 56 8.72 43.84 -12.04
C ALA A 56 8.94 42.79 -10.92
N ARG A 57 9.25 43.24 -9.70
CA ARG A 57 9.38 42.37 -8.52
C ARG A 57 8.03 41.78 -8.10
N ARG A 58 6.96 42.59 -8.02
CA ARG A 58 5.60 42.13 -7.67
C ARG A 58 5.10 41.11 -8.69
N ALA A 59 5.23 41.40 -9.99
CA ALA A 59 4.85 40.47 -11.05
C ALA A 59 5.63 39.15 -10.98
N LYS A 60 6.92 39.18 -10.65
CA LYS A 60 7.71 37.96 -10.44
C LYS A 60 7.26 37.19 -9.19
N GLN A 61 7.04 37.88 -8.08
CA GLN A 61 6.57 37.28 -6.83
C GLN A 61 5.21 36.61 -6.99
N GLU A 62 4.25 37.25 -7.68
CA GLU A 62 2.94 36.68 -7.97
C GLU A 62 3.04 35.46 -8.89
N ARG A 63 3.87 35.55 -9.95
CA ARG A 63 4.10 34.42 -10.86
C ARG A 63 4.72 33.24 -10.12
N ASP A 64 5.70 33.49 -9.26
CA ASP A 64 6.36 32.46 -8.47
C ASP A 64 5.42 31.88 -7.41
N ALA A 65 4.57 32.69 -6.77
CA ALA A 65 3.54 32.24 -5.84
C ALA A 65 2.53 31.32 -6.54
N LYS A 66 1.94 31.76 -7.66
CA LYS A 66 1.01 30.96 -8.48
C LYS A 66 1.66 29.68 -9.01
N ARG A 67 2.93 29.74 -9.41
CA ARG A 67 3.70 28.56 -9.85
C ARG A 67 3.94 27.58 -8.70
N ARG A 68 4.27 28.07 -7.50
CA ARG A 68 4.48 27.24 -6.30
C ARG A 68 3.20 26.52 -5.91
N GLU A 69 2.07 27.21 -5.93
CA GLU A 69 0.76 26.61 -5.63
C GLU A 69 0.41 25.51 -6.63
N LYS A 70 0.47 25.80 -7.94
CA LYS A 70 0.24 24.79 -9.00
C LYS A 70 1.21 23.61 -8.91
N ARG A 71 2.49 23.88 -8.60
CA ARG A 71 3.50 22.83 -8.44
C ARG A 71 3.19 21.95 -7.22
N ARG A 72 2.77 22.53 -6.10
CA ARG A 72 2.35 21.78 -4.90
C ARG A 72 1.15 20.90 -5.19
N ALA A 73 0.10 21.45 -5.82
CA ALA A 73 -1.08 20.69 -6.22
C ALA A 73 -0.73 19.53 -7.16
N LYS A 74 0.12 19.78 -8.17
CA LYS A 74 0.58 18.73 -9.09
C LYS A 74 1.40 17.65 -8.38
N ILE A 75 2.30 18.03 -7.48
CA ILE A 75 3.08 17.07 -6.69
C ILE A 75 2.16 16.24 -5.79
N ALA A 76 1.20 16.87 -5.11
CA ALA A 76 0.24 16.17 -4.26
C ALA A 76 -0.58 15.16 -5.05
N LEU A 77 -1.04 15.51 -6.25
CA LEU A 77 -1.80 14.62 -7.12
C LEU A 77 -0.95 13.42 -7.59
N ILE A 78 0.29 13.66 -8.03
CA ILE A 78 1.20 12.59 -8.44
C ILE A 78 1.54 11.68 -7.25
N ALA A 79 1.85 12.26 -6.08
CA ALA A 79 2.14 11.50 -4.88
C ALA A 79 0.94 10.63 -4.46
N GLY A 80 -0.28 11.19 -4.51
CA GLY A 80 -1.51 10.44 -4.26
C GLY A 80 -1.69 9.28 -5.25
N ALA A 81 -1.48 9.51 -6.55
CA ALA A 81 -1.57 8.47 -7.56
C ALA A 81 -0.52 7.35 -7.35
N VAL A 82 0.70 7.71 -6.99
CA VAL A 82 1.77 6.75 -6.68
C VAL A 82 1.41 5.90 -5.47
N ILE A 83 0.92 6.51 -4.38
CA ILE A 83 0.51 5.79 -3.16
C ILE A 83 -0.63 4.82 -3.47
N LEU A 84 -1.65 5.27 -4.20
CA LEU A 84 -2.78 4.41 -4.60
C LEU A 84 -2.32 3.24 -5.46
N SER A 85 -1.44 3.50 -6.42
CA SER A 85 -0.90 2.46 -7.30
C SER A 85 -0.05 1.45 -6.53
N ALA A 86 0.82 1.92 -5.64
CA ALA A 86 1.63 1.07 -4.77
C ALA A 86 0.75 0.21 -3.85
N GLY A 87 -0.31 0.79 -3.28
CA GLY A 87 -1.29 0.07 -2.47
C GLY A 87 -2.02 -1.02 -3.26
N ALA A 88 -2.44 -0.75 -4.49
CA ALA A 88 -3.08 -1.74 -5.35
C ALA A 88 -2.14 -2.90 -5.72
N ILE A 89 -0.89 -2.59 -6.08
CA ILE A 89 0.15 -3.60 -6.37
C ILE A 89 0.41 -4.45 -5.13
N PHE A 90 0.57 -3.81 -3.96
CA PHE A 90 0.76 -4.51 -2.70
C PHE A 90 -0.45 -5.40 -2.36
N GLY A 91 -1.68 -4.92 -2.59
CA GLY A 91 -2.90 -5.69 -2.39
C GLY A 91 -2.95 -6.94 -3.29
N LEU A 92 -2.66 -6.80 -4.59
CA LEU A 92 -2.60 -7.94 -5.51
C LEU A 92 -1.53 -8.95 -5.10
N TRP A 93 -0.34 -8.46 -4.79
CA TRP A 93 0.78 -9.31 -4.38
C TRP A 93 0.45 -10.05 -3.07
N SER A 94 -0.07 -9.34 -2.07
CA SER A 94 -0.51 -9.88 -0.78
C SER A 94 -1.60 -10.94 -0.93
N TYR A 95 -2.60 -10.68 -1.78
CA TYR A 95 -3.65 -11.65 -2.09
C TYR A 95 -3.08 -12.92 -2.74
N SER A 96 -2.20 -12.77 -3.74
CA SER A 96 -1.58 -13.92 -4.40
C SER A 96 -0.74 -14.77 -3.43
N SER A 97 0.02 -14.13 -2.53
CA SER A 97 0.79 -14.82 -1.49
C SER A 97 -0.11 -15.55 -0.49
N LEU A 98 -1.23 -14.95 -0.10
CA LEU A 98 -2.19 -15.59 0.80
C LEU A 98 -2.84 -16.82 0.15
N SER A 99 -3.19 -16.74 -1.13
CA SER A 99 -3.76 -17.88 -1.87
C SER A 99 -2.77 -19.05 -1.95
N GLY A 100 -1.49 -18.78 -2.29
CA GLY A 100 -0.46 -19.82 -2.34
C GLY A 100 -0.17 -20.44 -0.97
N LEU A 101 -0.24 -19.64 0.11
CA LEU A 101 -0.08 -20.12 1.47
C LEU A 101 -1.21 -21.08 1.88
N ARG A 102 -2.46 -20.76 1.54
CA ARG A 102 -3.64 -21.62 1.78
C ARG A 102 -3.52 -22.95 1.04
N ASP A 103 -3.10 -22.91 -0.23
CA ASP A 103 -2.90 -24.13 -1.02
C ASP A 103 -1.79 -25.01 -0.42
N ALA A 104 -0.70 -24.39 0.04
CA ALA A 104 0.38 -25.11 0.72
C ALA A 104 -0.09 -25.75 2.04
N TYR A 105 -0.95 -25.07 2.80
CA TYR A 105 -1.53 -25.63 4.02
C TYR A 105 -2.51 -26.77 3.74
N ALA A 106 -3.41 -26.60 2.77
CA ALA A 106 -4.34 -27.65 2.35
C ALA A 106 -3.60 -28.92 1.89
N LEU A 107 -2.46 -28.78 1.22
CA LEU A 107 -1.59 -29.91 0.86
C LEU A 107 -1.05 -30.61 2.11
N VAL A 108 -0.64 -29.87 3.13
CA VAL A 108 -0.19 -30.44 4.41
C VAL A 108 -1.30 -31.26 5.06
N GLU A 109 -2.51 -30.71 5.14
CA GLU A 109 -3.67 -31.41 5.71
C GLU A 109 -4.00 -32.69 4.93
N GLN A 110 -3.96 -32.62 3.59
CA GLN A 110 -4.14 -33.78 2.74
C GLN A 110 -3.09 -34.87 3.03
N GLN A 111 -1.82 -34.51 3.14
CA GLN A 111 -0.74 -35.47 3.42
C GLN A 111 -0.83 -36.03 4.85
N ARG A 112 -1.31 -35.24 5.83
CA ARG A 112 -1.59 -35.74 7.19
C ARG A 112 -2.64 -36.85 7.15
N ALA A 113 -3.76 -36.63 6.46
CA ALA A 113 -4.79 -37.64 6.30
C ALA A 113 -4.28 -38.92 5.61
N GLN A 114 -3.37 -38.79 4.63
CA GLN A 114 -2.73 -39.96 3.99
C GLN A 114 -1.83 -40.74 4.95
N VAL A 115 -1.02 -40.04 5.75
CA VAL A 115 -0.20 -40.68 6.79
C VAL A 115 -1.07 -41.43 7.79
N ASP A 116 -2.19 -40.84 8.22
CA ASP A 116 -3.13 -41.47 9.15
C ASP A 116 -3.76 -42.73 8.55
N ASN A 117 -4.23 -42.68 7.30
CA ASN A 117 -4.75 -43.85 6.59
C ASN A 117 -3.72 -44.99 6.49
N VAL A 118 -2.46 -44.66 6.18
CA VAL A 118 -1.39 -45.66 6.09
C VAL A 118 -1.01 -46.20 7.47
N ARG A 119 -1.03 -45.36 8.51
CA ARG A 119 -0.80 -45.77 9.90
C ARG A 119 -1.88 -46.75 10.37
N ASP A 120 -3.15 -46.46 10.10
CA ASP A 120 -4.27 -47.34 10.43
C ASP A 120 -4.17 -48.68 9.72
N ARG A 121 -3.80 -48.65 8.42
CA ARG A 121 -3.57 -49.88 7.66
C ARG A 121 -2.40 -50.70 8.18
N LYS A 122 -1.31 -50.06 8.60
CA LYS A 122 -0.19 -50.73 9.27
C LYS A 122 -0.67 -51.40 10.57
N ALA A 123 -1.41 -50.68 11.41
CA ALA A 123 -1.96 -51.24 12.65
C ALA A 123 -2.89 -52.43 12.39
N ALA A 124 -3.69 -52.41 11.32
CA ALA A 124 -4.52 -53.54 10.92
C ALA A 124 -3.70 -54.77 10.51
N ILE A 125 -2.61 -54.58 9.76
CA ILE A 125 -1.67 -55.66 9.40
C ILE A 125 -1.02 -56.22 10.66
N GLU A 126 -0.56 -55.37 11.58
CA GLU A 126 0.05 -55.80 12.85
C GLU A 126 -0.91 -56.68 13.66
N ARG A 127 -2.17 -56.29 13.80
CA ARG A 127 -3.21 -57.11 14.46
C ARG A 127 -3.48 -58.42 13.73
N GLN A 128 -3.46 -58.43 12.39
CA GLN A 128 -3.70 -59.65 11.60
C GLN A 128 -2.62 -60.72 11.86
N PHE A 129 -1.37 -60.29 12.08
CA PHE A 129 -0.22 -61.16 12.32
C PHE A 129 0.12 -61.33 13.81
N GLU A 130 -0.67 -60.74 14.71
CA GLU A 130 -0.54 -60.91 16.15
C GLU A 130 -0.77 -62.39 16.53
N GLY A 131 0.11 -62.95 17.36
CA GLY A 131 0.05 -64.36 17.76
C GLY A 131 0.36 -65.40 16.67
N ARG A 132 0.61 -64.99 15.41
CA ARG A 132 1.10 -65.89 14.36
C ARG A 132 2.59 -66.21 14.53
N GLU A 133 2.94 -67.47 14.28
CA GLU A 133 4.33 -67.94 14.21
C GLU A 133 5.17 -67.07 13.27
N PRO A 134 6.46 -66.84 13.58
CA PRO A 134 7.38 -66.14 12.70
C PRO A 134 7.41 -66.78 11.30
N SER A 135 7.23 -65.96 10.26
CA SER A 135 7.28 -66.41 8.88
C SER A 135 7.83 -65.31 7.97
N LEU A 136 8.46 -65.71 6.87
CA LEU A 136 8.98 -64.77 5.87
C LEU A 136 7.89 -63.85 5.30
N GLU A 137 6.66 -64.36 5.18
CA GLU A 137 5.50 -63.59 4.71
C GLU A 137 5.10 -62.50 5.71
N LYS A 138 5.06 -62.83 7.01
CA LYS A 138 4.78 -61.87 8.09
C LYS A 138 5.81 -60.74 8.10
N ASP A 139 7.09 -61.08 8.03
CA ASP A 139 8.17 -60.09 8.04
C ASP A 139 8.10 -59.19 6.80
N ALA A 140 7.86 -59.76 5.62
CA ALA A 140 7.74 -59.00 4.38
C ALA A 140 6.57 -58.00 4.41
N GLU A 141 5.40 -58.40 4.92
CA GLU A 141 4.22 -57.52 5.01
C GLU A 141 4.43 -56.38 6.04
N LEU A 142 5.00 -56.68 7.20
CA LEU A 142 5.30 -55.67 8.24
C LEU A 142 6.33 -54.65 7.75
N ILE A 143 7.43 -55.12 7.14
CA ILE A 143 8.45 -54.26 6.54
C ILE A 143 7.85 -53.43 5.41
N GLY A 144 7.01 -54.03 4.56
CA GLY A 144 6.29 -53.33 3.49
C GLY A 144 5.38 -52.22 4.02
N ALA A 145 4.63 -52.47 5.09
CA ALA A 145 3.77 -51.49 5.74
C ALA A 145 4.57 -50.34 6.37
N GLN A 146 5.68 -50.66 7.05
CA GLN A 146 6.57 -49.65 7.63
C GLN A 146 7.21 -48.77 6.56
N ASN A 147 7.65 -49.36 5.44
CA ASN A 147 8.22 -48.61 4.33
C ASN A 147 7.22 -47.63 3.71
N ARG A 148 5.97 -48.06 3.50
CA ARG A 148 4.89 -47.17 3.02
C ARG A 148 4.67 -45.99 3.96
N LEU A 149 4.59 -46.24 5.26
CA LEU A 149 4.43 -45.18 6.26
C LEU A 149 5.61 -44.19 6.22
N ARG A 150 6.85 -44.69 6.11
CA ARG A 150 8.04 -43.84 6.02
C ARG A 150 8.02 -42.93 4.80
N VAL A 151 7.55 -43.44 3.66
CA VAL A 151 7.41 -42.65 2.42
C VAL A 151 6.38 -41.53 2.59
N GLU A 152 5.21 -41.82 3.16
CA GLU A 152 4.19 -40.79 3.36
C GLU A 152 4.59 -39.75 4.42
N ILE A 153 5.29 -40.15 5.50
CA ILE A 153 5.86 -39.21 6.48
C ILE A 153 6.85 -38.27 5.79
N LYS A 154 7.69 -38.79 4.89
CA LYS A 154 8.61 -37.95 4.12
C LYS A 154 7.86 -36.92 3.26
N ARG A 155 6.78 -37.34 2.56
CA ARG A 155 5.95 -36.43 1.76
C ARG A 155 5.24 -35.38 2.61
N LEU A 156 4.73 -35.76 3.78
CA LEU A 156 4.18 -34.82 4.76
C LEU A 156 5.22 -33.79 5.19
N ASN A 157 6.45 -34.22 5.51
CA ASN A 157 7.52 -33.32 5.90
C ASN A 157 7.95 -32.39 4.76
N GLU A 158 7.96 -32.88 3.51
CA GLU A 158 8.22 -32.06 2.33
C GLU A 158 7.14 -30.97 2.16
N ALA A 159 5.86 -31.33 2.33
CA ALA A 159 4.75 -30.38 2.31
C ALA A 159 4.84 -29.36 3.46
N ALA A 160 5.12 -29.82 4.69
CA ALA A 160 5.28 -28.95 5.85
C ALA A 160 6.47 -27.98 5.68
N ALA A 161 7.60 -28.46 5.15
CA ALA A 161 8.75 -27.61 4.85
C ALA A 161 8.44 -26.59 3.75
N HIS A 162 7.65 -26.97 2.74
CA HIS A 162 7.19 -26.04 1.69
C HIS A 162 6.30 -24.94 2.28
N TYR A 163 5.31 -25.31 3.09
CA TYR A 163 4.47 -24.36 3.82
C TYR A 163 5.31 -23.42 4.70
N ASN A 164 6.19 -23.96 5.54
CA ASN A 164 7.02 -23.19 6.47
C ASN A 164 7.95 -22.19 5.76
N ARG A 165 8.43 -22.50 4.55
CA ARG A 165 9.21 -21.55 3.75
C ARG A 165 8.34 -20.39 3.25
N GLN A 166 7.11 -20.65 2.83
CA GLN A 166 6.19 -19.61 2.38
C GLN A 166 5.68 -18.76 3.55
N ALA A 167 5.29 -19.40 4.66
CA ALA A 167 4.77 -18.75 5.87
C ALA A 167 5.74 -17.70 6.45
N ARG A 168 7.05 -17.92 6.32
CA ARG A 168 8.10 -16.98 6.80
C ARG A 168 8.35 -15.81 5.85
N GLY A 169 7.85 -15.86 4.61
CA GLY A 169 8.09 -14.84 3.59
C GLY A 169 7.14 -13.65 3.70
N PHE A 170 7.63 -12.44 3.42
CA PHE A 170 6.75 -11.27 3.26
C PHE A 170 6.05 -11.33 1.88
N PRO A 171 4.73 -11.07 1.80
CA PRO A 171 3.82 -10.59 2.85
C PRO A 171 3.03 -11.70 3.55
N ALA A 172 3.26 -12.98 3.22
CA ALA A 172 2.53 -14.12 3.78
C ALA A 172 2.60 -14.17 5.32
N SER A 173 3.75 -13.81 5.91
CA SER A 173 3.94 -13.74 7.35
C SER A 173 3.03 -12.75 8.09
N LEU A 174 2.41 -11.80 7.39
CA LEU A 174 1.42 -10.89 7.99
C LEU A 174 0.06 -11.56 8.23
N TRP A 175 -0.19 -12.68 7.56
CA TRP A 175 -1.46 -13.40 7.58
C TRP A 175 -1.41 -14.70 8.37
N THR A 176 -0.23 -15.12 8.81
CA THR A 176 -0.03 -16.29 9.67
C THR A 176 -0.30 -15.95 11.13
N GLY A 177 -0.55 -16.97 11.95
CA GLY A 177 -0.83 -16.82 13.38
C GLY A 177 -2.32 -16.92 13.73
N SER A 178 -3.15 -17.31 12.76
CA SER A 178 -4.53 -17.72 13.00
C SER A 178 -4.64 -19.24 13.11
N GLU A 179 -5.78 -19.72 13.62
CA GLU A 179 -6.10 -21.15 13.68
C GLU A 179 -6.18 -21.77 12.27
N GLU A 180 -6.59 -20.99 11.27
CA GLU A 180 -6.66 -21.42 9.87
C GLU A 180 -5.30 -21.46 9.16
N LEU A 181 -4.34 -20.62 9.59
CA LEU A 181 -3.02 -20.47 8.97
C LEU A 181 -1.95 -20.33 10.06
N PRO A 182 -1.40 -21.46 10.55
CA PRO A 182 -0.42 -21.44 11.63
C PRO A 182 0.91 -20.82 11.18
N GLU A 183 1.66 -20.18 12.07
CA GLU A 183 2.99 -19.61 11.73
C GLU A 183 3.98 -20.65 11.23
N GLN A 184 3.85 -21.89 11.72
CA GLN A 184 4.63 -23.02 11.28
C GLN A 184 3.88 -24.31 11.54
N VAL A 185 4.13 -25.30 10.68
CA VAL A 185 3.68 -26.66 10.86
C VAL A 185 4.84 -27.52 11.34
N GLU A 186 4.59 -28.30 12.39
CA GLU A 186 5.53 -29.28 12.91
C GLU A 186 5.78 -30.42 11.90
N MET A 187 7.05 -30.81 11.77
CA MET A 187 7.44 -31.94 10.94
C MET A 187 7.22 -33.24 11.73
N ALA A 188 6.62 -34.24 11.08
CA ALA A 188 6.43 -35.55 11.67
C ALA A 188 7.79 -36.25 11.86
N SER A 189 8.03 -36.75 13.07
CA SER A 189 9.21 -37.56 13.36
C SER A 189 9.11 -38.93 12.70
N THR A 190 10.25 -39.46 12.26
CA THR A 190 10.33 -40.81 11.66
C THR A 190 10.64 -41.89 12.70
N THR A 191 10.63 -41.54 13.98
CA THR A 191 11.17 -42.36 15.07
C THR A 191 10.03 -43.09 15.78
N HIS A 192 9.73 -44.29 15.31
CA HIS A 192 9.05 -45.36 16.05
C HIS A 192 9.70 -46.70 15.70
#